data_AF-A0A2A5EIU8-F1
#
_entry.id   AF-A0A2A5EIU8-F1
#
_cell.length_a   1.000
_cell.length_b   1.000
_cell.length_c   1.000
_cell.angle_alpha   90.00
_cell.angle_beta   90.00
_cell.angle_gamma   90.00
#
_symmetry.space_group_name_H-M   'P 1'
#
loop_
_entity.id
_entity.type
_entity.pdbx_description
1 polymer ?
#
loop_
_entity_poly.entity_id
_entity_poly.type
_entity_poly.pdbx_seq_one_letter_code
_entity_poly.pdbx_strand_id
1 'polypeptide(L)'
;MKFVDTNLGQRVKIAISGEVGTIIGQCVYLYEAPSVYVEYKAADGSASSSWFSPEQLEIQTTEDDTADAEKAEERSGPFVAGNVHNGDVSFTVHVDAVDIEDLNLSGG
;
A
#
# COMPACT_ATOMS: atom_id res chain seq x y z
N MET A 1 -23.57 -14.39 -2.98
CA MET A 1 -22.85 -13.79 -1.85
C MET A 1 -21.63 -13.07 -2.41
N LYS A 2 -21.53 -11.77 -2.22
CA LYS A 2 -20.38 -10.98 -2.65
C LYS A 2 -19.40 -11.02 -1.49
N PHE A 3 -18.28 -11.72 -1.65
CA PHE A 3 -17.17 -11.60 -0.72
C PHE A 3 -16.63 -10.18 -0.87
N VAL A 4 -16.53 -9.44 0.22
CA VAL A 4 -15.79 -8.18 0.20
C VAL A 4 -14.33 -8.58 0.27
N ASP A 5 -13.57 -8.32 -0.79
CA ASP A 5 -12.11 -8.46 -0.84
C ASP A 5 -11.48 -7.49 0.19
N THR A 6 -11.44 -7.94 1.44
CA THR A 6 -10.82 -7.26 2.57
C THR A 6 -9.42 -7.84 2.74
N ASN A 7 -8.41 -7.00 2.49
CA ASN A 7 -7.01 -7.38 2.67
C ASN A 7 -6.48 -6.84 4.00
N LEU A 8 -5.56 -7.58 4.61
CA LEU A 8 -4.79 -7.06 5.74
C LEU A 8 -4.00 -5.82 5.30
N GLY A 9 -3.93 -4.82 6.16
CA GLY A 9 -3.29 -3.53 5.87
C GLY A 9 -4.18 -2.54 5.10
N GLN A 10 -5.36 -2.95 4.64
CA GLN A 10 -6.27 -2.06 3.93
C GLN A 10 -6.88 -1.02 4.85
N ARG A 11 -6.93 0.24 4.39
CA ARG A 11 -7.67 1.29 5.10
C ARG A 11 -9.16 1.15 4.87
N VAL A 12 -9.90 1.27 5.96
CA VAL A 12 -11.35 1.21 5.99
C VAL A 12 -11.92 2.33 6.84
N LYS A 13 -13.12 2.77 6.51
CA LYS A 13 -13.91 3.68 7.33
C LYS A 13 -15.05 2.92 7.98
N ILE A 14 -15.20 3.10 9.28
CA ILE A 14 -16.29 2.54 10.06
C ILE A 14 -17.54 3.35 9.74
N ALA A 15 -18.57 2.72 9.16
CA ALA A 15 -19.73 3.42 8.62
C ALA A 15 -20.53 4.18 9.69
N ILE A 16 -20.62 3.65 10.91
CA ILE A 16 -21.42 4.23 12.00
C ILE A 16 -20.76 5.44 12.67
N SER A 17 -19.44 5.41 12.87
CA SER A 17 -18.70 6.46 13.57
C SER A 17 -17.98 7.42 12.62
N GLY A 18 -17.74 6.99 11.38
CA GLY A 18 -16.91 7.72 10.41
C GLY A 18 -15.41 7.62 10.69
N GLU A 19 -15.00 6.87 11.71
CA GLU A 19 -13.60 6.67 12.06
C GLU A 19 -12.88 5.88 10.97
N VAL A 20 -11.61 6.21 10.74
CA VAL A 20 -10.77 5.53 9.74
C VAL A 20 -9.75 4.67 10.48
N GLY A 21 -9.63 3.43 10.04
CA GLY A 21 -8.73 2.44 10.61
C GLY A 21 -8.10 1.56 9.54
N THR A 22 -7.34 0.58 10.02
CA THR A 22 -6.66 -0.41 9.20
C THR A 22 -7.08 -1.80 9.62
N ILE A 23 -7.36 -2.66 8.64
CA ILE A 23 -7.64 -4.07 8.90
C ILE A 23 -6.34 -4.76 9.33
N ILE A 24 -6.31 -5.29 10.55
CA ILE A 24 -5.17 -6.01 11.13
C ILE A 24 -5.44 -7.50 11.36
N GLY A 25 -6.69 -7.94 11.16
CA GLY A 25 -7.06 -9.35 11.26
C GLY A 25 -8.32 -9.68 10.47
N GLN A 26 -8.47 -10.95 10.10
CA GLN A 26 -9.65 -11.45 9.39
C GLN A 26 -10.00 -12.85 9.93
N CYS A 27 -11.29 -13.06 10.17
CA CYS A 27 -11.87 -14.34 10.52
C CYS A 27 -12.88 -14.74 9.44
N VAL A 28 -12.65 -15.90 8.83
CA VAL A 28 -13.53 -16.49 7.81
C VAL A 28 -14.12 -17.78 8.39
N TYR A 29 -15.44 -17.85 8.43
CA TYR A 29 -16.18 -19.00 8.94
C TYR A 29 -16.80 -19.79 7.79
N LEU A 30 -17.03 -21.10 8.01
CA LEU A 30 -17.67 -21.98 7.02
C LEU A 30 -19.18 -21.75 6.91
N TYR A 31 -19.82 -21.28 7.99
CA TYR A 31 -21.28 -21.20 8.12
C TYR A 31 -21.78 -19.83 8.63
N GLU A 32 -20.87 -18.88 8.89
CA GLU A 32 -21.21 -17.55 9.38
C GLU A 32 -20.60 -16.47 8.47
N ALA A 33 -21.09 -15.24 8.60
CA ALA A 33 -20.52 -14.10 7.90
C ALA A 33 -19.08 -13.85 8.40
N PRO A 34 -18.15 -13.50 7.51
CA PRO A 34 -16.79 -13.16 7.92
C PRO A 34 -16.78 -11.91 8.80
N SER A 35 -15.75 -11.78 9.62
CA SER A 35 -15.50 -10.60 10.44
C SER A 35 -14.06 -10.15 10.28
N VAL A 36 -13.82 -8.85 10.39
CA VAL A 36 -12.49 -8.26 10.30
C VAL A 36 -12.17 -7.48 11.56
N TYR A 37 -10.90 -7.52 11.97
CA TYR A 37 -10.40 -6.80 13.13
C TYR A 37 -9.74 -5.52 12.65
N VAL A 38 -10.28 -4.39 13.10
CA VAL A 38 -9.84 -3.06 12.66
C VAL A 38 -9.21 -2.35 13.84
N GLU A 39 -8.00 -1.83 13.65
CA GLU A 39 -7.36 -0.87 14.54
C GLU A 39 -7.65 0.54 14.02
N TYR A 40 -8.15 1.41 14.88
CA TYR A 40 -8.56 2.77 14.52
C TYR A 40 -8.30 3.75 15.67
N LYS A 41 -8.24 5.03 15.33
CA LYS A 41 -8.19 6.09 16.33
C LYS A 41 -9.60 6.48 16.71
N ALA A 42 -9.96 6.27 17.97
CA ALA A 42 -11.27 6.62 18.48
C ALA A 42 -11.46 8.14 18.60
N ALA A 43 -12.71 8.59 18.70
CA ALA A 43 -13.06 10.02 18.85
C ALA A 43 -12.41 10.71 20.07
N ASP A 44 -12.07 9.95 21.12
CA ASP A 44 -11.34 10.44 22.31
C ASP A 44 -9.82 10.57 22.07
N GLY A 45 -9.36 10.19 20.88
CA GLY A 45 -7.97 10.21 20.47
C GLY A 45 -7.16 8.97 20.85
N SER A 46 -7.77 7.99 21.51
CA SER A 46 -7.12 6.73 21.88
C SER A 46 -6.98 5.78 20.68
N ALA A 47 -6.00 4.88 20.76
CA ALA A 47 -5.90 3.75 19.84
C ALA A 47 -6.84 2.65 20.33
N SER A 48 -7.79 2.25 19.50
CA SER A 48 -8.77 1.22 19.81
C SER A 48 -8.81 0.17 18.70
N SER A 49 -9.30 -1.01 19.03
CA SER A 49 -9.45 -2.10 18.06
C SER A 49 -10.68 -2.94 18.35
N SER A 50 -11.40 -3.34 17.31
CA SER A 50 -12.65 -4.09 17.43
C SER A 50 -12.95 -4.91 16.18
N TRP A 51 -13.79 -5.93 16.36
CA TRP A 51 -14.29 -6.77 15.27
C TRP A 51 -15.51 -6.13 14.63
N PHE A 52 -15.50 -6.06 13.31
CA PHE A 52 -16.58 -5.52 12.49
C PHE A 52 -16.97 -6.50 11.40
N SER A 53 -18.25 -6.52 11.05
CA SER A 53 -18.73 -7.17 9.84
C SER A 53 -18.33 -6.33 8.62
N PRO A 54 -17.98 -6.92 7.47
CA PRO A 54 -17.61 -6.16 6.27
C PRO A 54 -18.68 -5.17 5.79
N GLU A 55 -19.96 -5.43 6.09
CA GLU A 55 -21.08 -4.51 5.80
C GLU A 55 -21.06 -3.22 6.63
N GLN A 56 -20.32 -3.20 7.74
CA GLN A 56 -20.15 -2.02 8.60
C GLN A 56 -18.96 -1.15 8.18
N LEU A 57 -18.25 -1.55 7.12
CA LEU A 57 -17.00 -0.93 6.68
C LEU A 57 -17.12 -0.44 5.23
N GLU A 58 -16.59 0.76 5.01
CA GLU A 58 -16.38 1.31 3.67
C GLU A 58 -14.89 1.19 3.35
N ILE A 59 -14.58 0.43 2.30
CA ILE A 59 -13.22 0.32 1.77
C ILE A 59 -12.80 1.70 1.28
N GLN A 60 -11.65 2.20 1.75
CA GLN A 60 -11.04 3.38 1.16
C GLN A 60 -10.07 2.91 0.08
N THR A 61 -10.52 2.97 -1.17
CA THR A 61 -9.61 2.87 -2.31
C THR A 61 -8.77 4.13 -2.33
N THR A 62 -7.49 4.03 -1.96
CA THR A 62 -6.50 5.06 -2.29
C THR A 62 -6.28 5.03 -3.80
N GLU A 63 -7.21 5.60 -4.55
CA GLU A 63 -7.06 5.90 -5.98
C GLU A 63 -6.39 7.27 -6.20
N ASP A 64 -5.93 7.94 -5.13
CA ASP A 64 -5.45 9.33 -5.13
C ASP A 64 -4.03 9.51 -4.55
N ASP A 65 -3.21 8.45 -4.45
CA ASP A 65 -1.77 8.60 -4.14
C ASP A 65 -0.92 8.79 -5.43
N THR A 66 -1.42 9.56 -6.40
CA THR A 66 -0.61 10.04 -7.55
C THR A 66 -0.78 11.53 -7.84
N ALA A 67 -1.35 12.31 -6.93
CA ALA A 67 -1.56 13.74 -7.14
C ALA A 67 -1.21 14.58 -5.91
N ASP A 68 0.08 14.64 -5.53
CA ASP A 68 0.75 15.90 -5.13
C ASP A 68 2.23 15.62 -4.78
N ALA A 69 3.11 15.68 -5.77
CA ALA A 69 4.56 15.77 -5.55
C ALA A 69 5.16 16.98 -6.29
N GLU A 70 4.38 18.06 -6.46
CA GLU A 70 4.84 19.22 -7.24
C GLU A 70 4.50 20.56 -6.58
N LYS A 71 4.90 20.81 -5.31
CA LYS A 71 5.07 22.21 -4.85
C LYS A 71 5.91 22.46 -3.57
N ALA A 72 7.22 22.28 -3.67
CA ALA A 72 8.23 23.08 -2.95
C ALA A 72 9.57 22.78 -3.65
N GLU A 73 10.25 23.71 -4.32
CA GLU A 73 11.04 24.76 -3.67
C GLU A 73 11.69 25.64 -4.77
N GLU A 74 11.40 26.95 -4.78
CA GLU A 74 12.27 27.98 -5.38
C GLU A 74 12.65 28.84 -4.17
N ARG A 75 13.86 28.81 -3.59
CA ARG A 75 15.15 29.29 -4.10
C ARG A 75 16.25 28.66 -3.21
N SER A 76 17.30 28.02 -3.72
CA SER A 76 18.39 28.65 -4.49
C SER A 76 19.37 27.59 -5.04
N GLY A 77 19.36 27.34 -6.36
CA GLY A 77 20.31 26.48 -7.10
C GLY A 77 19.70 25.17 -7.63
N PRO A 78 19.99 24.71 -8.88
CA PRO A 78 19.20 23.67 -9.53
C PRO A 78 19.64 22.27 -9.06
N PHE A 79 19.12 21.78 -7.94
CA PHE A 79 19.25 20.36 -7.63
C PHE A 79 18.09 19.88 -6.74
N VAL A 80 17.21 19.09 -7.36
CA VAL A 80 15.97 18.56 -6.79
C VAL A 80 16.30 17.47 -5.77
N ALA A 81 16.01 17.71 -4.49
CA ALA A 81 16.03 16.68 -3.45
C ALA A 81 14.74 15.85 -3.55
N GLY A 82 14.84 14.66 -4.17
CA GLY A 82 13.74 13.71 -4.21
C GLY A 82 13.50 13.07 -2.84
N ASN A 83 12.27 13.19 -2.34
CA ASN A 83 11.80 12.53 -1.10
C ASN A 83 12.04 11.02 -1.18
N VAL A 84 12.77 10.48 -0.21
CA VAL A 84 12.91 9.04 0.02
C VAL A 84 11.62 8.52 0.64
N HIS A 85 10.74 7.95 -0.18
CA HIS A 85 9.67 7.08 0.31
C HIS A 85 10.25 5.67 0.51
N ASN A 86 10.21 5.16 1.75
CA ASN A 86 10.35 3.73 2.01
C ASN A 86 9.10 3.02 1.48
N GLY A 87 9.06 2.81 0.18
CA GLY A 87 8.04 2.02 -0.52
C GLY A 87 8.76 1.06 -1.45
N ASP A 88 8.53 -0.24 -1.20
CA ASP A 88 8.88 -1.41 -2.00
C ASP A 88 9.66 -1.15 -3.31
N VAL A 89 10.97 -1.43 -3.29
CA VAL A 89 11.84 -1.29 -4.46
C VAL A 89 11.74 -2.57 -5.30
N SER A 90 10.86 -2.58 -6.28
CA SER A 90 10.90 -3.56 -7.36
C SER A 90 11.84 -3.07 -8.47
N PHE A 91 12.92 -3.80 -8.72
CA PHE A 91 13.84 -3.53 -9.81
C PHE A 91 13.62 -4.56 -10.94
N THR A 92 13.40 -4.07 -12.15
CA THR A 92 13.39 -4.90 -13.36
C THR A 92 14.78 -4.88 -13.96
N VAL A 93 15.50 -6.01 -13.90
CA VAL A 93 16.78 -6.18 -14.60
C VAL A 93 16.51 -6.36 -16.09
N HIS A 94 16.94 -5.40 -16.91
CA HIS A 94 17.14 -5.68 -18.34
C HIS A 94 18.48 -6.38 -18.48
N VAL A 95 18.43 -7.65 -18.88
CA VAL A 95 19.62 -8.40 -19.28
C VAL A 95 19.80 -8.13 -20.76
N ASP A 96 20.59 -7.11 -21.11
CA ASP A 96 21.04 -6.97 -22.49
C ASP A 96 21.96 -8.17 -22.79
N ALA A 97 21.61 -8.92 -23.83
CA ALA A 97 22.43 -10.01 -24.31
C ALA A 97 23.83 -9.46 -24.64
N VAL A 98 24.84 -9.90 -23.89
CA VAL A 98 26.24 -9.68 -24.26
C VAL A 98 26.49 -10.52 -25.50
N ASP A 99 26.75 -9.86 -26.61
CA ASP A 99 27.32 -10.48 -27.80
C ASP A 99 28.75 -10.95 -27.45
N ILE A 100 28.90 -12.27 -27.24
CA ILE A 100 30.20 -12.90 -27.01
C ILE A 100 30.68 -13.44 -28.37
N GLU A 101 31.11 -12.55 -29.26
CA GLU A 101 31.87 -12.92 -30.46
C GLU A 101 33.05 -11.97 -30.67
N ASP A 102 33.93 -11.87 -29.68
CA ASP A 102 35.34 -11.58 -29.96
C ASP A 102 36.15 -12.06 -28.76
N LEU A 103 36.78 -13.24 -28.87
CA LEU A 103 37.99 -13.64 -28.13
C LEU A 103 38.36 -15.10 -28.47
N ASN A 104 39.10 -15.28 -29.58
CA ASN A 104 40.27 -16.17 -29.66
C ASN A 104 40.81 -16.18 -31.10
N LEU A 105 42.10 -16.07 -31.41
CA LEU A 105 43.32 -15.68 -30.70
C LEU A 105 44.36 -15.73 -31.84
N SER A 106 45.10 -14.66 -32.09
CA SER A 106 46.31 -14.76 -32.90
C SER A 106 47.40 -15.42 -32.06
N GLY A 107 48.02 -16.47 -32.60
CA GLY A 107 49.18 -17.09 -31.96
C GLY A 107 49.72 -18.30 -32.72
N GLY A 108 50.86 -18.12 -33.39
CA GLY A 108 51.80 -19.19 -33.72
C GLY A 108 51.81 -19.65 -35.17
#